data_AF-A0A1F2T801-F1
#
_entry.id   AF-A0A1F2T801-F1
#
_cell.length_a   1.000
_cell.length_b   1.000
_cell.length_c   1.000
_cell.angle_alpha   90.00
_cell.angle_beta   90.00
_cell.angle_gamma   90.00
#
_symmetry.space_group_name_H-M   'P 1'
#
loop_
_entity.id
_entity.type
_entity.pdbx_description
1 polymer ?
#
loop_
_entity_poly.entity_id
_entity_poly.type
_entity_poly.pdbx_seq_one_letter_code
_entity_poly.pdbx_strand_id
1 'polypeptide(L)' 'MEQLQFVLPESIEWSYDAEGDVLYRSFNKPEPAITEDLGNGLLARFREKDGVLVGLTIIGVRDILKDSKWESTKTG' A
#
# COMPACT_ATOMS: atom_id res chain seq x y z
N MET A 1 -4.86 -25.18 13.92
CA MET A 1 -4.39 -24.12 13.01
C MET A 1 -5.41 -23.00 13.10
N GLU A 2 -5.05 -21.85 13.66
CA GLU A 2 -5.92 -20.67 13.62
C GLU A 2 -6.02 -20.18 12.18
N GLN A 3 -7.25 -19.97 11.69
CA GLN A 3 -7.50 -19.34 10.41
C GLN A 3 -7.25 -17.84 10.56
N LEU A 4 -6.31 -17.30 9.79
CA LEU A 4 -6.15 -15.86 9.61
C LEU A 4 -7.44 -15.30 9.02
N GLN A 5 -8.18 -14.51 9.82
CA GLN A 5 -9.34 -13.76 9.34
C GLN A 5 -8.86 -12.46 8.71
N PHE A 6 -9.05 -12.33 7.40
CA PHE A 6 -8.80 -11.08 6.68
C PHE A 6 -10.03 -10.18 6.82
N VAL A 7 -9.91 -9.11 7.60
CA VAL A 7 -10.94 -8.08 7.69
C VAL A 7 -10.66 -7.04 6.61
N LEU A 8 -11.60 -6.87 5.68
CA LEU A 8 -11.51 -5.80 4.70
C LEU A 8 -11.73 -4.46 5.40
N PRO A 9 -10.94 -3.42 5.08
CA PRO A 9 -11.13 -2.11 5.68
C PRO A 9 -12.43 -1.46 5.17
N GLU A 10 -13.09 -0.68 6.03
CA GLU A 10 -14.31 0.04 5.69
C GLU A 10 -14.02 1.24 4.76
N SER A 11 -12.82 1.81 4.87
CA SER A 11 -12.37 2.89 3.99
C SER A 11 -10.88 2.75 3.63
N ILE A 12 -10.52 3.33 2.49
CA ILE A 12 -9.15 3.42 2.02
C ILE A 12 -8.87 4.88 1.67
N GLU A 13 -7.99 5.50 2.44
CA GLU A 13 -7.50 6.84 2.17
C GLU A 13 -6.15 6.73 1.44
N TRP A 14 -5.93 7.56 0.44
CA TRP A 14 -4.66 7.60 -0.27
C TRP A 14 -4.25 9.02 -0.63
N SER A 15 -2.95 9.26 -0.63
CA SER A 15 -2.34 10.52 -1.04
C SER A 15 -1.05 10.24 -1.76
N TYR A 16 -0.81 10.94 -2.86
CA TYR A 16 0.40 10.82 -3.65
C TYR A 16 1.20 12.11 -3.59
N ASP A 17 2.43 12.00 -3.11
CA ASP A 17 3.42 13.06 -3.15
C ASP A 17 4.18 12.98 -4.47
N ALA A 18 3.90 13.93 -5.36
CA ALA A 18 4.52 14.00 -6.67
C ALA A 18 5.98 14.48 -6.62
N GLU A 19 6.41 15.18 -5.57
CA GLU A 19 7.80 15.63 -5.45
C GLU A 19 8.70 14.45 -5.04
N GLY A 20 8.24 13.66 -4.05
CA GLY A 20 8.95 12.48 -3.57
C GLY A 20 8.74 11.20 -4.37
N ASP A 21 7.77 11.16 -5.30
CA ASP A 21 7.28 9.93 -5.96
C ASP A 21 6.85 8.86 -4.94
N VAL A 22 6.03 9.28 -3.96
CA VAL A 22 5.57 8.44 -2.84
C VAL A 22 4.05 8.37 -2.79
N LEU A 23 3.49 7.17 -2.78
CA LEU A 23 2.07 6.91 -2.56
C LEU A 23 1.84 6.37 -1.15
N TYR A 24 1.07 7.09 -0.36
CA TYR A 24 0.58 6.67 0.94
C TYR A 24 -0.81 6.06 0.81
N ARG A 25 -1.03 4.89 1.39
CA ARG A 25 -2.34 4.27 1.59
C ARG A 25 -2.54 4.01 3.08
N SER A 26 -3.69 4.44 3.60
CA SER A 26 -4.14 4.10 4.95
C SER A 26 -5.44 3.33 4.88
N PHE A 27 -5.53 2.26 5.65
CA PHE A 27 -6.72 1.43 5.78
C PHE A 27 -7.48 1.89 7.02
N ASN A 28 -8.70 2.40 6.83
CA ASN A 28 -9.45 3.13 7.85
C ASN A 28 -8.75 4.45 8.26
N LYS A 29 -9.04 4.94 9.47
CA LYS A 29 -8.47 6.18 9.98
C LYS A 29 -6.97 6.03 10.24
N PRO A 30 -6.14 7.03 9.90
CA PRO A 30 -4.72 7.02 10.24
C PRO A 30 -4.51 6.83 11.74
N GLU A 31 -3.62 5.91 12.09
CA GLU A 31 -3.30 5.56 13.47
C GLU A 31 -1.80 5.29 13.64
N PRO A 32 -1.28 5.26 14.89
CA PRO A 32 0.10 4.90 15.17
C PRO A 32 0.42 3.50 14.65
N ALA A 33 1.52 3.39 13.91
CA ALA A 33 1.92 2.15 13.28
C ALA A 33 3.45 2.03 13.24
N ILE A 34 3.95 0.80 13.34
CA ILE A 34 5.33 0.44 13.04
C ILE A 34 5.43 0.23 11.53
N THR A 35 6.54 0.69 10.95
CA THR A 35 6.83 0.50 9.53
C THR A 35 7.82 -0.64 9.36
N GLU A 36 7.49 -1.60 8.50
CA GLU A 36 8.40 -2.64 8.03
C GLU A 36 8.72 -2.42 6.54
N ASP A 37 10.00 -2.56 6.18
CA ASP A 37 10.44 -2.48 4.79
C ASP A 37 10.33 -3.86 4.14
N LEU A 38 9.50 -3.98 3.10
CA LEU A 38 9.30 -5.20 2.32
C LEU A 38 10.20 -5.27 1.08
N GLY A 39 11.06 -4.25 0.87
CA GLY A 39 11.92 -4.10 -0.28
C GLY A 39 11.22 -3.47 -1.49
N ASN A 40 12.01 -3.15 -2.52
CA ASN A 40 11.53 -2.59 -3.79
C ASN A 40 10.65 -1.33 -3.64
N GLY A 41 10.90 -0.52 -2.61
CA GLY A 41 10.13 0.69 -2.34
C GLY A 41 8.77 0.44 -1.68
N LEU A 42 8.45 -0.79 -1.27
CA LEU A 42 7.21 -1.09 -0.54
C LEU A 42 7.45 -1.14 0.97
N LEU A 43 6.77 -0.27 1.70
CA LEU A 43 6.77 -0.24 3.16
C LEU A 43 5.38 -0.62 3.68
N ALA A 44 5.31 -1.60 4.58
CA ALA A 44 4.09 -1.98 5.26
C ALA A 44 3.98 -1.28 6.62
N ARG A 45 2.77 -0.83 6.96
CA ARG A 45 2.50 -0.19 8.25
C ARG A 45 1.58 -1.08 9.08
N PHE A 46 2.07 -1.53 10.22
CA PHE A 46 1.37 -2.43 11.14
C PHE A 46 1.03 -1.72 12.44
N ARG A 47 -0.17 -1.97 12.96
CA ARG A 47 -0.56 -1.53 14.29
C ARG A 47 0.16 -2.39 15.33
N GLU A 48 0.93 -1.75 16.21
CA GLU A 48 1.78 -2.44 17.19
C GLU A 48 1.01 -3.41 18.11
N LYS A 49 -0.24 -3.08 18.45
CA LYS A 49 -1.03 -3.84 19.44
C LYS A 49 -1.39 -5.27 18.99
N ASP A 50 -1.62 -5.46 17.69
CA ASP A 50 -2.24 -6.68 17.14
C ASP A 50 -1.63 -7.12 15.80
N GLY A 51 -0.62 -6.40 15.29
CA GLY A 51 0.03 -6.72 14.03
C GLY A 51 -0.86 -6.53 12.80
N VAL A 52 -1.98 -5.81 12.92
CA VAL A 52 -2.89 -5.58 11.79
C VAL A 52 -2.25 -4.60 10.80
N LEU A 53 -2.31 -4.93 9.52
CA LEU A 53 -1.87 -4.03 8.44
C LEU A 53 -2.84 -2.83 8.36
N VAL A 54 -2.33 -1.64 8.64
CA VAL A 54 -3.10 -0.38 8.69
C VAL A 54 -2.71 0.60 7.59
N GLY A 55 -1.66 0.30 6.82
CA GLY A 55 -1.31 1.11 5.66
C GLY A 55 -0.16 0.55 4.86
N LEU A 56 0.09 1.21 3.73
CA LEU A 56 1.20 0.96 2.82
C LEU A 56 1.81 2.29 2.39
N THR A 57 3.12 2.33 2.25
CA THR A 57 3.83 3.42 1.57
C THR A 57 4.58 2.80 0.40
N ILE A 58 4.38 3.34 -0.80
CA ILE A 58 5.02 2.89 -2.03
C ILE A 58 5.89 4.04 -2.53
N ILE A 59 7.19 3.80 -2.66
CA ILE A 59 8.19 4.73 -3.15
C ILE A 59 8.55 4.33 -4.58
N GLY A 60 8.70 5.29 -5.49
CA GLY A 60 9.03 5.01 -6.89
C GLY A 60 7.83 4.55 -7.72
N VAL A 61 6.64 5.09 -7.42
CA VAL A 61 5.37 4.67 -8.03
C VAL A 61 5.43 4.79 -9.55
N ARG A 62 6.08 5.82 -10.09
CA ARG A 62 6.20 6.02 -11.54
C ARG A 62 6.90 4.86 -12.23
N ASP A 63 7.92 4.29 -11.61
CA ASP A 63 8.67 3.20 -12.22
C ASP A 63 7.87 1.89 -12.18
N ILE A 64 7.13 1.66 -11.09
CA ILE A 64 6.16 0.54 -11.00
C ILE A 64 5.10 0.64 -12.10
N LEU A 65 4.56 1.83 -12.35
CA LEU A 65 3.53 2.05 -13.37
C LEU A 65 4.07 1.95 -14.80
N LYS A 66 5.35 2.29 -15.05
CA LYS A 66 5.98 2.13 -16.38
C LYS A 66 6.27 0.67 -16.70
N ASP A 67 6.65 -0.11 -15.70
CA ASP A 67 6.97 -1.54 -15.87
C ASP A 67 5.70 -2.41 -15.95
N SER A 68 4.60 -1.90 -15.38
CA SER A 68 3.25 -2.41 -15.63
C SER A 68 2.88 -2.15 -17.09
N LYS A 69 3.32 -3.03 -17.99
CA LYS A 69 2.87 -3.05 -19.39
C LYS A 69 1.36 -3.07 -19.43
N TRP A 70 0.79 -1.89 -19.65
CA TRP A 70 -0.56 -1.72 -20.14
C TRP A 70 -0.58 -2.28 -21.57
N GLU A 71 -0.79 -3.59 -21.69
CA GLU A 71 -1.31 -4.16 -22.93
C GLU A 71 -2.74 -3.61 -23.10
N SER A 72 -2.85 -2.43 -23.71
CA SER A 72 -4.02 -2.14 -24.52
C SER A 72 -4.07 -3.19 -25.60
N THR A 73 -4.85 -4.25 -25.39
CA THR A 73 -5.41 -4.97 -26.52
C THR A 73 -6.27 -3.96 -27.27
N LYS A 74 -5.74 -3.44 -28.37
CA LYS A 74 -6.55 -2.99 -29.49
C LYS A 74 -7.43 -4.16 -29.91
N THR A 75 -8.65 -4.20 -29.42
CA THR A 75 -9.82 -4.67 -30.17
C THR A 75 -10.50 -3.39 -30.62
N GLY A 76 -10.44 -2.98 -31.88
CA GLY A 76 -10.71 -3.76 -33.09
C GLY A 76 -11.88 -3.05 -33.74
#